data_AF-V5A299-F1
#
_entry.id   AF-V5A299-F1
#
_cell.length_a   1.000
_cell.length_b   1.000
_cell.length_c   1.000
_cell.angle_alpha   90.00
_cell.angle_beta   90.00
_cell.angle_gamma   90.00
#
_symmetry.space_group_name_H-M   'P 1'
#
loop_
_entity.id
_entity.type
_entity.pdbx_description
1 polymer ?
#
loop_
_entity_poly.entity_id
_entity_poly.type
_entity_poly.pdbx_seq_one_letter_code
_entity_poly.pdbx_strand_id
1 'polypeptide(L)'
;MADAVLPVDNDAWRRDADQLAGQYDRINEAVTTRVLSLFAAGETEPESVSEMRIDPADMRRTLAVGGLASIGYSTVEVETDSDGLLASLWRLLGLADETPDTKTDAATIKRLVRRALESKLTLPCDITSADRVLLILSGPPGDISRKGFETGRYLLEQETTTVEVLAGDEPVPSASTITATVLLSNVTDVPRIDELQRRGVDHLPDTETASESGSTTDGNSEDHGFEFRDGGVDPDEAEPATESDADSTDGAAGSDAESAAAADEVIDDDADEAATADAADNEVADGDESVESTPATADSE
;
A
#
# COMPACT_ATOMS: atom_id res chain seq x y z
N MET A 1 6.47 25.65 -5.81
CA MET A 1 6.63 24.34 -6.49
C MET A 1 6.28 23.25 -5.51
N ALA A 2 5.85 22.08 -5.99
CA ALA A 2 5.56 20.93 -5.12
C ALA A 2 6.85 20.36 -4.53
N ASP A 3 6.78 19.79 -3.33
CA ASP A 3 7.92 19.14 -2.67
C ASP A 3 8.30 17.83 -3.38
N ALA A 4 7.30 17.03 -3.78
CA ALA A 4 7.44 15.84 -4.62
C ALA A 4 6.25 15.75 -5.59
N VAL A 5 6.44 15.05 -6.72
CA VAL A 5 5.40 14.85 -7.73
C VAL A 5 5.13 13.36 -7.87
N LEU A 6 3.87 12.96 -7.72
CA LEU A 6 3.42 11.57 -7.82
C LEU A 6 2.56 11.40 -9.09
N PRO A 7 3.16 11.26 -10.28
CA PRO A 7 2.41 11.18 -11.52
C PRO A 7 1.75 9.81 -11.71
N VAL A 8 0.71 9.81 -12.54
CA VAL A 8 0.02 8.61 -13.02
C VAL A 8 0.09 8.60 -14.54
N ASP A 9 0.69 7.56 -15.12
CA ASP A 9 0.72 7.37 -16.56
C ASP A 9 -0.53 6.61 -17.04
N ASN A 10 -1.59 7.32 -17.41
CA ASN A 10 -2.85 6.72 -17.86
C ASN A 10 -2.66 5.71 -19.00
N ASP A 11 -1.69 5.93 -19.90
CA ASP A 11 -1.45 5.04 -21.04
C ASP A 11 -0.95 3.66 -20.60
N ALA A 12 -0.13 3.59 -19.55
CA ALA A 12 0.35 2.33 -19.00
C ALA A 12 -0.77 1.44 -18.42
N TRP A 13 -1.94 2.04 -18.14
CA TRP A 13 -3.08 1.39 -17.49
C TRP A 13 -4.25 1.13 -18.44
N ARG A 14 -4.18 1.70 -19.65
CA ARG A 14 -5.19 1.59 -20.68
C ARG A 14 -5.42 0.13 -21.10
N ARG A 15 -6.66 -0.21 -21.42
CA ARG A 15 -7.06 -1.48 -22.03
C ARG A 15 -7.93 -1.18 -23.24
N ASP A 16 -7.50 -1.61 -24.42
CA ASP A 16 -8.13 -1.20 -25.70
C ASP A 16 -9.57 -1.72 -25.89
N ALA A 17 -10.01 -2.69 -25.07
CA ALA A 17 -11.30 -3.37 -25.23
C ALA A 17 -12.49 -2.69 -24.51
N ASP A 18 -12.25 -1.66 -23.70
CA ASP A 18 -13.26 -1.10 -22.81
C ASP A 18 -13.77 0.29 -23.25
N GLN A 19 -14.99 0.65 -22.85
CA GLN A 19 -15.50 2.01 -23.04
C GLN A 19 -14.66 3.02 -22.24
N LEU A 20 -14.45 4.21 -22.80
CA LEU A 20 -13.54 5.22 -22.24
C LEU A 20 -13.85 5.59 -20.78
N ALA A 21 -15.13 5.78 -20.43
CA ALA A 21 -15.54 6.09 -19.06
C ALA A 21 -15.13 4.97 -18.07
N GLY A 22 -15.48 3.71 -18.38
CA GLY A 22 -15.11 2.56 -17.54
C GLY A 22 -13.60 2.29 -17.49
N GLN A 23 -12.82 2.82 -18.43
CA GLN A 23 -11.36 2.80 -18.32
C GLN A 23 -10.87 3.75 -17.22
N TYR A 24 -11.36 4.99 -17.19
CA TYR A 24 -10.99 5.96 -16.16
C TYR A 24 -11.45 5.52 -14.77
N ASP A 25 -12.64 4.92 -14.63
CA ASP A 25 -13.10 4.42 -13.32
C ASP A 25 -12.14 3.40 -12.72
N ARG A 26 -11.66 2.44 -13.52
CA ARG A 26 -10.70 1.43 -13.04
C ARG A 26 -9.30 1.99 -12.80
N ILE A 27 -8.88 2.98 -13.59
CA ILE A 27 -7.61 3.69 -13.34
C ILE A 27 -7.72 4.43 -12.01
N ASN A 28 -8.80 5.18 -11.81
CA ASN A 28 -9.06 5.94 -10.60
C ASN A 28 -9.13 5.02 -9.38
N GLU A 29 -9.83 3.89 -9.48
CA GLU A 29 -9.89 2.89 -8.41
C GLU A 29 -8.49 2.41 -8.04
N ALA A 30 -7.70 1.97 -9.02
CA ALA A 30 -6.39 1.38 -8.74
C ALA A 30 -5.33 2.40 -8.27
N VAL A 31 -5.43 3.67 -8.71
CA VAL A 31 -4.64 4.79 -8.19
C VAL A 31 -5.08 5.12 -6.77
N THR A 32 -6.39 5.23 -6.53
CA THR A 32 -6.94 5.53 -5.20
C THR A 32 -6.55 4.46 -4.21
N THR A 33 -6.63 3.17 -4.56
CA THR A 33 -6.15 2.07 -3.71
C THR A 33 -4.69 2.28 -3.31
N ARG A 34 -3.80 2.58 -4.26
CA ARG A 34 -2.36 2.81 -4.00
C ARG A 34 -2.11 4.01 -3.09
N VAL A 35 -2.76 5.13 -3.40
CA VAL A 35 -2.62 6.38 -2.65
C VAL A 35 -3.17 6.21 -1.23
N LEU A 36 -4.35 5.60 -1.08
CA LEU A 36 -4.92 5.32 0.24
C LEU A 36 -4.05 4.34 1.02
N SER A 37 -3.57 3.25 0.42
CA SER A 37 -2.69 2.31 1.11
C SER A 37 -1.37 2.92 1.55
N LEU A 38 -0.90 3.98 0.89
CA LEU A 38 0.27 4.74 1.31
C LEU A 38 -0.05 5.71 2.45
N PHE A 39 -1.08 6.54 2.30
CA PHE A 39 -1.36 7.67 3.20
C PHE A 39 -2.32 7.37 4.35
N ALA A 40 -3.10 6.28 4.29
CA ALA A 40 -3.94 5.87 5.41
C ALA A 40 -3.13 5.17 6.51
N ALA A 41 -1.91 4.73 6.20
CA ALA A 41 -1.05 4.05 7.14
C ALA A 41 -0.55 5.01 8.23
N GLY A 42 -0.63 4.59 9.49
CA GLY A 42 -0.26 5.41 10.65
C GLY A 42 -1.31 6.42 11.11
N GLU A 43 -2.45 6.57 10.42
CA GLU A 43 -3.49 7.56 10.77
C GLU A 43 -4.46 7.05 11.86
N THR A 44 -4.63 5.73 12.00
CA THR A 44 -5.54 5.15 13.00
C THR A 44 -4.79 4.82 14.29
N GLU A 45 -5.39 5.14 15.44
CA GLU A 45 -4.83 4.71 16.73
C GLU A 45 -4.67 3.19 16.78
N PRO A 46 -3.50 2.67 17.21
CA PRO A 46 -3.27 1.25 17.27
C PRO A 46 -4.23 0.57 18.24
N GLU A 47 -5.06 -0.35 17.74
CA GLU A 47 -5.67 -1.39 18.59
C GLU A 47 -4.65 -2.45 19.04
N SER A 48 -3.49 -2.51 18.36
CA SER A 48 -2.38 -3.41 18.69
C SER A 48 -1.04 -2.69 18.58
N VAL A 49 -0.12 -3.03 19.48
CA VAL A 49 1.24 -2.47 19.49
C VAL A 49 2.04 -3.14 18.37
N SER A 50 2.49 -2.34 17.40
CA SER A 50 3.58 -2.74 16.51
C SER A 50 4.86 -2.01 16.90
N GLU A 51 5.96 -2.76 16.96
CA GLU A 51 7.31 -2.22 17.18
C GLU A 51 7.88 -1.52 15.94
N MET A 52 7.32 -1.77 14.75
CA MET A 52 7.82 -1.29 13.45
C MET A 52 6.75 -0.51 12.68
N ARG A 53 5.81 0.12 13.40
CA ARG A 53 4.71 0.89 12.81
C ARG A 53 5.24 2.00 11.91
N ILE A 54 4.59 2.18 10.76
CA ILE A 54 4.84 3.34 9.91
C ILE A 54 4.26 4.61 10.52
N ASP A 55 5.03 5.70 10.49
CA ASP A 55 4.55 7.01 10.90
C ASP A 55 4.54 8.04 9.73
N PRO A 56 3.81 9.16 9.87
CA PRO A 56 3.83 10.23 8.87
C PRO A 56 5.21 10.87 8.66
N ALA A 57 6.11 10.81 9.65
CA ALA A 57 7.46 11.35 9.52
C ALA A 57 8.34 10.51 8.59
N ASP A 58 8.13 9.20 8.52
CA ASP A 58 8.78 8.27 7.61
C ASP A 58 8.35 8.51 6.16
N MET A 59 7.04 8.72 5.92
CA MET A 59 6.54 9.14 4.61
C MET A 59 7.17 10.47 4.18
N ARG A 60 7.13 11.48 5.07
CA ARG A 60 7.72 12.79 4.81
C ARG A 60 9.21 12.68 4.53
N ARG A 61 9.96 11.88 5.30
CA ARG A 61 11.40 11.67 5.09
C ARG A 61 11.66 11.01 3.74
N THR A 62 10.83 10.06 3.34
CA THR A 62 10.95 9.37 2.06
C THR A 62 10.70 10.33 0.91
N LEU A 63 9.65 11.15 0.97
CA LEU A 63 9.30 12.12 -0.07
C LEU A 63 10.17 13.39 -0.08
N ALA A 64 10.88 13.70 1.01
CA ALA A 64 11.66 14.92 1.16
C ALA A 64 12.85 15.05 0.20
N VAL A 65 13.24 13.98 -0.51
CA VAL A 65 14.23 14.06 -1.61
C VAL A 65 13.65 14.76 -2.84
N GLY A 66 12.33 14.83 -2.95
CA GLY A 66 11.60 15.47 -4.03
C GLY A 66 11.65 14.71 -5.34
N GLY A 67 11.50 15.44 -6.45
CA GLY A 67 11.48 14.85 -7.79
C GLY A 67 10.21 14.04 -8.08
N LEU A 68 10.36 13.01 -8.91
CA LEU A 68 9.28 12.11 -9.30
C LEU A 68 9.21 10.92 -8.34
N ALA A 69 8.00 10.51 -8.00
CA ALA A 69 7.77 9.33 -7.16
C ALA A 69 6.76 8.38 -7.82
N SER A 70 6.91 7.09 -7.55
CA SER A 70 6.10 6.03 -8.14
C SER A 70 5.68 5.01 -7.08
N ILE A 71 4.46 4.47 -7.20
CA ILE A 71 3.92 3.49 -6.25
C ILE A 71 3.72 2.13 -6.90
N GLY A 72 4.37 1.12 -6.33
CA GLY A 72 4.10 -0.30 -6.56
C GLY A 72 3.15 -0.86 -5.51
N TYR A 73 2.33 -1.83 -5.89
CA TYR A 73 1.31 -2.39 -5.01
C TYR A 73 1.00 -3.84 -5.33
N SER A 74 0.89 -4.66 -4.30
CA SER A 74 0.43 -6.02 -4.44
C SER A 74 -0.22 -6.56 -3.17
N THR A 75 -1.07 -7.56 -3.33
CA THR A 75 -1.75 -8.24 -2.22
C THR A 75 -1.57 -9.75 -2.30
N VAL A 76 -1.70 -10.41 -1.15
CA VAL A 76 -1.82 -11.86 -1.02
C VAL A 76 -2.88 -12.15 0.03
N GLU A 77 -3.74 -13.13 -0.23
CA GLU A 77 -4.68 -13.64 0.76
C GLU A 77 -3.93 -14.39 1.86
N VAL A 78 -4.42 -14.24 3.09
CA VAL A 78 -3.96 -15.01 4.23
C VAL A 78 -5.06 -15.95 4.64
N GLU A 79 -4.68 -17.16 5.05
CA GLU A 79 -5.60 -18.14 5.61
C GLU A 79 -6.05 -17.63 6.98
N THR A 80 -7.07 -16.77 7.01
CA THR A 80 -7.77 -16.44 8.24
C THR A 80 -8.55 -17.68 8.67
N ASP A 81 -8.34 -18.14 9.91
CA ASP A 81 -9.06 -19.22 10.59
C ASP A 81 -10.59 -18.98 10.62
N SER A 82 -11.23 -19.02 9.46
CA SER A 82 -12.65 -19.31 9.33
C SER A 82 -12.95 -20.77 9.72
N ASP A 83 -11.90 -21.53 10.06
CA ASP A 83 -11.93 -22.75 10.84
C ASP A 83 -12.25 -22.54 12.33
N GLY A 84 -12.52 -21.33 12.83
CA GLY A 84 -12.85 -21.10 14.25
C GLY A 84 -13.95 -22.02 14.83
N LEU A 85 -14.92 -22.47 14.02
CA LEU A 85 -15.91 -23.47 14.41
C LEU A 85 -15.37 -24.91 14.37
N LEU A 86 -14.60 -25.26 13.35
CA LEU A 86 -14.01 -26.60 13.19
C LEU A 86 -12.86 -26.80 14.17
N ALA A 87 -11.93 -25.86 14.29
CA ALA A 87 -10.86 -25.83 15.28
C ALA A 87 -11.41 -25.89 16.72
N SER A 88 -12.51 -25.18 17.03
CA SER A 88 -13.18 -25.32 18.33
C SER A 88 -13.75 -26.73 18.55
N LEU A 89 -14.28 -27.36 17.49
CA LEU A 89 -14.77 -28.74 17.53
C LEU A 89 -13.63 -29.76 17.72
N TRP A 90 -12.50 -29.57 17.04
CA TRP A 90 -11.30 -30.42 17.14
C TRP A 90 -10.60 -30.27 18.51
N ARG A 91 -10.59 -29.05 19.08
CA ARG A 91 -10.10 -28.78 20.44
C ARG A 91 -11.01 -29.42 21.50
N LEU A 92 -12.32 -29.39 21.30
CA LEU A 92 -13.30 -30.09 22.15
C LEU A 92 -13.11 -31.62 22.08
N LEU A 93 -12.71 -32.16 20.92
CA LEU A 93 -12.42 -33.58 20.73
C LEU A 93 -11.02 -34.02 21.21
N GLY A 94 -10.17 -33.10 21.68
CA GLY A 94 -8.81 -33.42 22.16
C GLY A 94 -7.87 -33.94 21.06
N LEU A 95 -8.14 -33.60 19.80
CA LEU A 95 -7.42 -34.09 18.61
C LEU A 95 -6.52 -33.02 17.97
N ALA A 96 -6.40 -31.84 18.58
CA ALA A 96 -5.57 -30.77 18.04
C ALA A 96 -4.11 -30.93 18.50
N ASP A 97 -3.23 -31.25 17.54
CA ASP A 97 -1.79 -30.99 17.65
C ASP A 97 -1.55 -29.47 17.60
N GLU A 98 -0.43 -28.99 18.13
CA GLU A 98 -0.06 -27.57 18.14
C GLU A 98 -0.32 -26.93 16.75
N THR A 99 -1.16 -25.90 16.71
CA THR A 99 -1.41 -25.15 15.47
C THR A 99 -0.06 -24.66 14.92
N PRO A 100 0.24 -24.88 13.63
CA PRO A 100 1.46 -24.32 13.04
C PRO A 100 1.45 -22.81 13.28
N ASP A 101 2.59 -22.21 13.61
CA ASP A 101 2.77 -20.76 13.69
C ASP A 101 2.09 -20.12 12.46
N THR A 102 0.93 -19.49 12.63
CA THR A 102 0.10 -18.91 11.56
C THR A 102 0.74 -17.68 10.91
N LYS A 103 1.97 -17.34 11.31
CA LYS A 103 2.75 -16.25 10.73
C LYS A 103 3.08 -16.56 9.27
N THR A 104 2.74 -15.62 8.40
CA THR A 104 3.17 -15.65 7.01
C THR A 104 4.71 -15.72 6.94
N ASP A 105 5.21 -16.77 6.31
CA ASP A 105 6.65 -17.01 6.18
C ASP A 105 7.33 -15.90 5.35
N ALA A 106 8.59 -15.62 5.66
CA ALA A 106 9.41 -14.61 5.00
C ALA A 106 9.50 -14.81 3.48
N ALA A 107 9.40 -16.06 3.00
CA ALA A 107 9.32 -16.36 1.58
C ALA A 107 8.07 -15.76 0.90
N THR A 108 6.93 -15.72 1.58
CA THR A 108 5.70 -15.12 1.08
C THR A 108 5.82 -13.60 1.01
N ILE A 109 6.33 -12.96 2.06
CA ILE A 109 6.59 -11.51 2.05
C ILE A 109 7.58 -11.14 0.94
N LYS A 110 8.66 -11.91 0.78
CA LYS A 110 9.63 -11.70 -0.32
C LYS A 110 8.95 -11.75 -1.69
N ARG A 111 8.08 -12.73 -1.95
CA ARG A 111 7.31 -12.83 -3.19
C ARG A 111 6.34 -11.67 -3.37
N LEU A 112 5.66 -11.27 -2.30
CA LEU A 112 4.70 -10.18 -2.30
C LEU A 112 5.37 -8.85 -2.66
N VAL A 113 6.49 -8.52 -2.03
CA VAL A 113 7.26 -7.30 -2.31
C VAL A 113 7.79 -7.30 -3.74
N ARG A 114 8.32 -8.44 -4.21
CA ARG A 114 8.73 -8.56 -5.62
C ARG A 114 7.56 -8.32 -6.59
N ARG A 115 6.40 -8.91 -6.32
CA ARG A 115 5.19 -8.69 -7.13
C ARG A 115 4.75 -7.23 -7.09
N ALA A 116 4.94 -6.50 -5.99
CA ALA A 116 4.65 -5.07 -5.92
C ALA A 116 5.59 -4.25 -6.82
N LEU A 117 6.88 -4.57 -6.86
CA LEU A 117 7.86 -3.94 -7.76
C LEU A 117 7.60 -4.25 -9.24
N GLU A 118 7.20 -5.50 -9.54
CA GLU A 118 6.86 -5.96 -10.89
C GLU A 118 5.42 -5.58 -11.32
N SER A 119 4.65 -4.98 -10.41
CA SER A 119 3.27 -4.54 -10.70
C SER A 119 3.26 -3.36 -11.67
N LYS A 120 2.07 -3.02 -12.19
CA LYS A 120 1.89 -1.71 -12.82
C LYS A 120 2.07 -0.62 -11.77
N LEU A 121 3.22 0.06 -11.87
CA LEU A 121 3.52 1.25 -11.09
C LEU A 121 2.64 2.41 -11.54
N THR A 122 2.42 3.40 -10.67
CA THR A 122 1.72 4.64 -11.05
C THR A 122 2.45 5.35 -12.18
N LEU A 123 3.78 5.36 -12.13
CA LEU A 123 4.68 5.82 -13.19
C LEU A 123 5.69 4.71 -13.51
N PRO A 124 5.63 4.07 -14.68
CA PRO A 124 6.65 3.10 -15.09
C PRO A 124 8.04 3.75 -15.14
N CYS A 125 9.00 3.16 -14.43
CA CYS A 125 10.37 3.66 -14.28
C CYS A 125 11.33 2.50 -14.03
N ASP A 126 12.64 2.73 -14.18
CA ASP A 126 13.65 1.81 -13.64
C ASP A 126 13.71 1.98 -12.12
N ILE A 127 13.38 0.91 -11.39
CA ILE A 127 13.34 0.92 -9.91
C ILE A 127 14.73 1.11 -9.28
N THR A 128 15.82 0.84 -10.02
CA THR A 128 17.19 1.04 -9.56
C THR A 128 17.60 2.52 -9.54
N SER A 129 16.81 3.38 -10.18
CA SER A 129 17.04 4.82 -10.23
C SER A 129 16.42 5.59 -9.06
N ALA A 130 15.79 4.90 -8.12
CA ALA A 130 15.14 5.50 -6.94
C ALA A 130 16.18 5.87 -5.87
N ASP A 131 16.11 7.10 -5.33
CA ASP A 131 16.98 7.52 -4.23
C ASP A 131 16.55 6.90 -2.89
N ARG A 132 15.24 6.92 -2.62
CA ARG A 132 14.65 6.41 -1.37
C ARG A 132 13.49 5.48 -1.64
N VAL A 133 13.32 4.51 -0.76
CA VAL A 133 12.23 3.54 -0.84
C VAL A 133 11.53 3.45 0.50
N LEU A 134 10.20 3.40 0.47
CA LEU A 134 9.39 3.07 1.64
C LEU A 134 8.52 1.85 1.34
N LEU A 135 8.63 0.84 2.19
CA LEU A 135 7.75 -0.33 2.23
C LEU A 135 6.71 -0.17 3.33
N ILE A 136 5.44 -0.36 3.01
CA ILE A 136 4.37 -0.52 3.99
C ILE A 136 3.78 -1.92 3.82
N LEU A 137 3.78 -2.70 4.89
CA LEU A 137 3.09 -4.00 4.96
C LEU A 137 1.83 -3.84 5.81
N SER A 138 0.67 -3.90 5.17
CA SER A 138 -0.63 -3.80 5.85
C SER A 138 -1.31 -5.16 5.91
N GLY A 139 -1.92 -5.53 7.03
CA GLY A 139 -2.60 -6.81 7.18
C GLY A 139 -2.84 -7.17 8.64
N PRO A 140 -3.29 -8.41 8.94
CA PRO A 140 -3.57 -8.77 10.31
C PRO A 140 -2.26 -8.86 11.13
N PRO A 141 -2.24 -8.35 12.37
CA PRO A 141 -1.00 -8.20 13.15
C PRO A 141 -0.31 -9.52 13.50
N GLY A 142 -1.06 -10.63 13.56
CA GLY A 142 -0.51 -11.96 13.81
C GLY A 142 0.20 -12.59 12.61
N ASP A 143 -0.10 -12.11 11.40
CA ASP A 143 0.31 -12.78 10.17
C ASP A 143 1.61 -12.24 9.59
N ILE A 144 2.08 -11.07 10.01
CA ILE A 144 3.35 -10.50 9.53
C ILE A 144 4.45 -10.76 10.57
N SER A 145 5.40 -11.64 10.23
CA SER A 145 6.55 -11.89 11.10
C SER A 145 7.64 -10.81 10.98
N ARG A 146 8.36 -10.53 12.08
CA ARG A 146 9.55 -9.64 12.08
C ARG A 146 10.58 -10.05 11.01
N LYS A 147 10.81 -11.35 10.87
CA LYS A 147 11.72 -11.90 9.86
C LYS A 147 11.23 -11.62 8.43
N GLY A 148 9.92 -11.74 8.19
CA GLY A 148 9.33 -11.41 6.89
C GLY A 148 9.53 -9.95 6.53
N PHE A 149 9.38 -9.06 7.51
CA PHE A 149 9.63 -7.64 7.37
C PHE A 149 11.08 -7.30 7.02
N GLU A 150 12.04 -7.80 7.81
CA GLU A 150 13.48 -7.61 7.55
C GLU A 150 13.88 -8.16 6.17
N THR A 151 13.29 -9.29 5.78
CA THR A 151 13.49 -9.89 4.46
C THR A 151 12.96 -8.99 3.34
N GLY A 152 11.79 -8.36 3.52
CA GLY A 152 11.23 -7.40 2.58
C GLY A 152 12.12 -6.18 2.41
N ARG A 153 12.60 -5.61 3.52
CA ARG A 153 13.54 -4.48 3.51
C ARG A 153 14.83 -4.82 2.77
N TYR A 154 15.46 -5.95 3.11
CA TYR A 154 16.69 -6.41 2.46
C TYR A 154 16.50 -6.75 0.97
N LEU A 155 15.32 -7.25 0.59
CA LEU A 155 14.99 -7.44 -0.82
C LEU A 155 14.98 -6.10 -1.55
N LEU A 156 14.33 -5.07 -1.01
CA LEU A 156 14.27 -3.76 -1.65
C LEU A 156 15.65 -3.13 -1.80
N GLU A 157 16.53 -3.25 -0.80
CA GLU A 157 17.92 -2.77 -0.91
C GLU A 157 18.65 -3.41 -2.11
N GLN A 158 18.42 -4.70 -2.37
CA GLN A 158 19.03 -5.41 -3.50
C GLN A 158 18.40 -5.05 -4.84
N GLU A 159 17.06 -5.04 -4.91
CA GLU A 159 16.34 -4.83 -6.18
C GLU A 159 16.41 -3.35 -6.63
N THR A 160 16.51 -2.40 -5.69
CA THR A 160 16.58 -0.96 -5.99
C THR A 160 17.99 -0.38 -5.90
N THR A 161 18.97 -1.15 -5.43
CA THR A 161 20.38 -0.73 -5.28
C THR A 161 20.62 0.45 -4.32
N THR A 162 19.57 1.00 -3.68
CA THR A 162 19.69 2.01 -2.62
C THR A 162 19.67 1.38 -1.23
N VAL A 163 20.41 1.99 -0.31
CA VAL A 163 20.41 1.65 1.12
C VAL A 163 19.41 2.50 1.91
N GLU A 164 18.83 3.52 1.31
CA GLU A 164 17.86 4.41 1.94
C GLU A 164 16.44 3.80 1.89
N VAL A 165 16.31 2.63 2.51
CA VAL A 165 15.06 1.86 2.58
C VAL A 165 14.45 1.99 3.97
N LEU A 166 13.27 2.60 4.02
CA LEU A 166 12.38 2.54 5.16
C LEU A 166 11.40 1.39 4.95
N ALA A 167 11.02 0.76 6.05
CA ALA A 167 9.92 -0.18 6.07
C ALA A 167 9.11 0.07 7.34
N GLY A 168 7.79 -0.04 7.24
CA GLY A 168 6.86 0.03 8.36
C GLY A 168 5.68 -0.92 8.15
N ASP A 169 5.04 -1.36 9.22
CA ASP A 169 3.79 -2.13 9.13
C ASP A 169 2.57 -1.27 9.52
N GLU A 170 1.40 -1.69 9.04
CA GLU A 170 0.11 -1.09 9.36
C GLU A 170 -0.86 -2.21 9.77
N PRO A 171 -1.08 -2.43 11.08
CA PRO A 171 -1.93 -3.52 11.54
C PRO A 171 -3.41 -3.24 11.22
N VAL A 172 -4.03 -4.15 10.49
CA VAL A 172 -5.46 -4.14 10.12
C VAL A 172 -6.10 -5.45 10.59
N PRO A 173 -6.61 -5.52 11.83
CA PRO A 173 -7.06 -6.78 12.45
C PRO A 173 -8.16 -7.53 11.67
N SER A 174 -9.03 -6.80 10.97
CA SER A 174 -10.15 -7.36 10.21
C SER A 174 -9.79 -7.76 8.77
N ALA A 175 -8.54 -7.54 8.34
CA ALA A 175 -8.12 -7.89 6.98
C ALA A 175 -8.04 -9.43 6.80
N SER A 176 -8.29 -9.89 5.59
CA SER A 176 -7.99 -11.28 5.17
C SER A 176 -6.81 -11.34 4.18
N THR A 177 -6.09 -10.23 4.03
CA THR A 177 -5.00 -10.09 3.06
C THR A 177 -3.84 -9.34 3.69
N ILE A 178 -2.63 -9.67 3.24
CA ILE A 178 -1.45 -8.84 3.42
C ILE A 178 -1.21 -8.05 2.14
N THR A 179 -1.03 -6.75 2.30
CA THR A 179 -0.78 -5.79 1.23
C THR A 179 0.64 -5.25 1.37
N ALA A 180 1.40 -5.27 0.28
CA ALA A 180 2.66 -4.54 0.18
C ALA A 180 2.47 -3.31 -0.71
N THR A 181 2.69 -2.14 -0.14
CA THR A 181 2.75 -0.86 -0.85
C THR A 181 4.20 -0.39 -0.83
N VAL A 182 4.76 -0.14 -2.02
CA VAL A 182 6.15 0.30 -2.18
C VAL A 182 6.15 1.67 -2.83
N LEU A 183 6.64 2.68 -2.10
CA LEU A 183 6.89 4.01 -2.62
C LEU A 183 8.36 4.11 -3.05
N LEU A 184 8.60 4.41 -4.32
CA LEU A 184 9.88 4.73 -4.92
C LEU A 184 9.96 6.26 -5.05
N SER A 185 10.92 6.92 -4.39
CA SER A 185 11.05 8.37 -4.39
C SER A 185 12.30 8.85 -5.12
N ASN A 186 12.17 10.00 -5.78
CA ASN A 186 13.13 10.57 -6.72
C ASN A 186 13.61 9.57 -7.78
N VAL A 187 12.68 8.92 -8.49
CA VAL A 187 13.02 8.08 -9.65
C VAL A 187 13.48 8.96 -10.80
N THR A 188 14.65 8.65 -11.37
CA THR A 188 15.30 9.50 -12.37
C THR A 188 15.32 8.90 -13.77
N ASP A 189 15.27 7.58 -13.89
CA ASP A 189 15.15 6.89 -15.18
C ASP A 189 13.67 6.56 -15.44
N VAL A 190 13.03 7.47 -16.18
CA VAL A 190 11.60 7.41 -16.47
C VAL A 190 11.38 7.62 -17.97
N PRO A 191 11.35 6.53 -18.78
CA PRO A 191 11.26 6.64 -20.24
C PRO A 191 10.08 7.48 -20.74
N ARG A 192 8.95 7.43 -20.02
CA ARG A 192 7.75 8.21 -20.34
C ARG A 192 7.98 9.72 -20.21
N ILE A 193 8.74 10.15 -19.21
CA ILE A 193 9.04 11.57 -19.00
C ILE A 193 10.03 12.05 -20.06
N ASP A 194 11.02 11.24 -20.41
CA ASP A 194 11.96 11.55 -21.50
C ASP A 194 11.23 11.72 -22.84
N GLU A 195 10.25 10.86 -23.11
CA GLU A 195 9.39 10.96 -24.29
C GLU A 195 8.59 12.28 -24.29
N LEU A 196 7.94 12.60 -23.17
CA LEU A 196 7.15 13.83 -23.04
C LEU A 196 8.00 15.09 -23.17
N GLN A 197 9.20 15.11 -22.57
CA GLN A 197 10.13 16.22 -22.68
C GLN A 197 10.61 16.42 -24.12
N ARG A 198 10.97 15.33 -24.82
CA ARG A 198 11.38 15.38 -26.23
C ARG A 198 10.28 15.95 -27.12
N ARG A 199 9.06 15.44 -26.98
CA ARG A 199 7.88 15.95 -27.69
C ARG A 199 7.59 17.42 -27.36
N GLY A 200 7.80 17.82 -26.12
CA GLY A 200 7.67 19.21 -25.69
C GLY A 200 8.63 20.12 -26.44
N VAL A 201 9.91 19.75 -26.53
CA VAL A 201 10.94 20.50 -27.25
C VAL A 201 10.66 20.56 -28.76
N ASP A 202 10.25 19.45 -29.36
CA ASP A 202 9.94 19.36 -30.80
C ASP A 202 8.79 20.28 -31.24
N HIS A 203 7.94 20.70 -30.31
CA HIS A 203 6.76 21.54 -30.57
C HIS A 203 6.87 22.96 -29.97
N LEU A 204 8.03 23.34 -29.42
CA LEU A 204 8.27 24.73 -29.08
C LEU A 204 8.41 25.53 -30.39
N PRO A 205 7.64 26.62 -30.59
CA PRO A 205 7.82 27.46 -31.76
C PRO A 205 9.23 28.08 -31.73
N ASP A 206 9.96 28.00 -32.85
CA ASP A 206 11.26 28.63 -33.05
C ASP A 206 11.15 30.14 -32.79
N THR A 207 11.32 30.55 -31.53
CA THR A 207 11.12 31.94 -31.09
C THR A 207 12.24 32.85 -31.62
N GLU A 208 13.28 32.29 -32.24
CA GLU A 208 14.37 33.02 -32.89
C GLU A 208 13.99 33.58 -34.27
N THR A 209 12.94 33.06 -34.94
CA THR A 209 12.55 33.54 -36.28
C THR A 209 11.66 34.79 -36.27
N ALA A 210 11.16 35.21 -35.10
CA ALA A 210 10.26 36.37 -34.97
C ALA A 210 10.99 37.72 -34.80
N SER A 211 12.31 37.75 -34.59
CA SER A 211 13.06 39.01 -34.40
C SER A 211 13.76 39.55 -35.66
N GLU A 212 13.80 38.81 -36.78
CA GLU A 212 14.45 39.27 -38.01
C GLU A 212 13.49 39.77 -39.11
N SER A 213 12.17 39.64 -38.95
CA SER A 213 11.20 40.23 -39.90
C SER A 213 10.72 41.61 -39.44
N GLY A 214 11.68 42.50 -39.21
CA GLY A 214 11.47 43.93 -38.98
C GLY A 214 11.91 44.77 -40.17
N SER A 215 11.45 44.45 -41.40
CA SER A 215 11.64 45.33 -42.56
C SER A 215 10.62 45.09 -43.68
N THR A 216 9.82 46.14 -43.94
CA THR A 216 9.14 46.53 -45.19
C THR A 216 7.94 45.73 -45.70
N THR A 217 6.76 46.32 -45.46
CA THR A 217 5.79 46.82 -46.46
C THR A 217 5.09 45.85 -47.44
N ASP A 218 3.77 45.80 -47.27
CA ASP A 218 2.66 45.86 -48.25
C ASP A 218 1.61 44.74 -48.12
N GLY A 219 0.35 45.19 -48.04
CA GLY A 219 -0.79 44.41 -47.60
C GLY A 219 -1.32 43.41 -48.63
N ASN A 220 -1.95 42.35 -48.12
CA ASN A 220 -3.32 41.97 -48.44
C ASN A 220 -3.77 40.85 -47.48
N SER A 221 -5.03 40.95 -47.09
CA SER A 221 -5.91 40.03 -46.35
C SER A 221 -5.56 38.52 -46.36
N GLU A 222 -5.60 37.89 -45.18
CA GLU A 222 -6.71 37.00 -44.75
C GLU A 222 -6.51 36.64 -43.27
N ASP A 223 -7.34 37.25 -42.41
CA ASP A 223 -7.35 37.07 -40.97
C ASP A 223 -8.20 35.83 -40.63
N HIS A 224 -7.55 34.73 -40.26
CA HIS A 224 -8.20 33.62 -39.57
C HIS A 224 -7.91 33.74 -38.08
N GLY A 225 -8.58 34.70 -37.44
CA GLY A 225 -8.70 34.78 -35.99
C GLY A 225 -9.33 33.50 -35.46
N PHE A 226 -8.55 32.74 -34.69
CA PHE A 226 -9.04 31.64 -33.87
C PHE A 226 -9.77 32.23 -32.66
N GLU A 227 -11.09 32.32 -32.73
CA GLU A 227 -11.93 32.71 -31.60
C GLU A 227 -12.01 31.56 -30.58
N PHE A 228 -11.52 31.81 -29.37
CA PHE A 228 -11.84 31.02 -28.19
C PHE A 228 -13.35 31.19 -27.93
N ARG A 229 -14.15 30.15 -28.18
CA ARG A 229 -15.52 30.08 -27.65
C ARG A 229 -15.42 29.81 -26.16
N ASP A 230 -15.57 30.87 -25.37
CA ASP A 230 -15.81 30.77 -23.94
C ASP A 230 -17.18 30.09 -23.75
N GLY A 231 -17.16 28.81 -23.39
CA GLY A 231 -18.33 28.02 -23.07
C GLY A 231 -18.86 28.40 -21.69
N GLY A 232 -19.42 29.60 -21.58
CA GLY A 232 -20.22 29.98 -20.44
C GLY A 232 -21.47 29.10 -20.38
N VAL A 233 -21.60 28.31 -19.31
CA VAL A 233 -22.84 27.61 -18.97
C VAL A 233 -23.83 28.67 -18.51
N ASP A 234 -24.94 28.82 -19.25
CA ASP A 234 -26.05 29.69 -18.87
C ASP A 234 -26.78 29.07 -17.66
N PRO A 235 -26.97 29.78 -16.52
CA PRO A 235 -27.54 29.17 -15.30
C PRO A 235 -29.05 28.91 -15.36
N ASP A 236 -29.73 29.23 -16.46
CA ASP A 236 -31.20 29.21 -16.57
C ASP A 236 -31.78 28.03 -17.37
N GLU A 237 -30.98 27.05 -17.80
CA GLU A 237 -31.47 25.77 -18.35
C GLU A 237 -31.36 24.63 -17.31
N ALA A 238 -32.05 24.81 -16.18
CA ALA A 238 -32.43 23.69 -15.31
C ALA A 238 -33.83 23.21 -15.73
N GLU A 239 -33.89 22.10 -16.46
CA GLU A 239 -35.14 21.37 -16.71
C GLU A 239 -35.75 20.93 -15.34
N PRO A 240 -37.03 21.20 -15.07
CA PRO A 240 -37.64 20.81 -13.80
C PRO A 240 -37.90 19.30 -13.76
N ALA A 241 -37.50 18.67 -12.66
CA ALA A 241 -37.89 17.30 -12.34
C ALA A 241 -39.43 17.22 -12.24
N THR A 242 -40.04 16.40 -13.09
CA THR A 242 -41.46 16.09 -13.02
C THR A 242 -41.74 15.16 -11.85
N GLU A 243 -42.49 15.66 -10.87
CA GLU A 243 -43.15 14.88 -9.82
C GLU A 243 -44.16 13.90 -10.45
N SER A 244 -44.20 12.66 -9.94
CA SER A 244 -45.29 11.73 -10.20
C SER A 244 -45.76 11.09 -8.89
N ASP A 245 -46.74 11.73 -8.25
CA ASP A 245 -47.77 11.08 -7.43
C ASP A 245 -48.88 10.60 -8.40
N ALA A 246 -49.67 9.54 -8.23
CA ALA A 246 -49.81 8.43 -7.29
C ALA A 246 -50.80 7.46 -7.96
N ASP A 247 -50.82 6.17 -7.63
CA ASP A 247 -52.09 5.52 -7.22
C ASP A 247 -51.85 4.22 -6.45
N SER A 248 -52.79 3.97 -5.57
CA SER A 248 -52.85 3.03 -4.46
C SER A 248 -53.33 1.65 -4.88
N THR A 249 -53.01 0.61 -4.10
CA THR A 249 -54.05 -0.30 -3.55
C THR A 249 -53.51 -1.09 -2.34
N ASP A 250 -54.19 -0.89 -1.22
CA ASP A 250 -54.55 -1.77 -0.10
C ASP A 250 -53.88 -3.14 0.11
N GLY A 251 -53.54 -3.38 1.39
CA GLY A 251 -53.36 -4.71 1.97
C GLY A 251 -53.01 -4.63 3.47
N ALA A 252 -54.00 -4.84 4.32
CA ALA A 252 -54.04 -4.51 5.74
C ALA A 252 -53.45 -5.55 6.74
N ALA A 253 -53.33 -5.06 7.99
CA ALA A 253 -53.25 -5.74 9.30
C ALA A 253 -51.87 -6.31 9.71
N GLY A 254 -51.35 -6.13 10.93
CA GLY A 254 -51.85 -5.53 12.18
C GLY A 254 -51.00 -6.07 13.36
N SER A 255 -51.03 -5.37 14.50
CA SER A 255 -50.52 -5.70 15.86
C SER A 255 -48.99 -5.79 16.05
N ASP A 256 -48.37 -5.50 17.18
CA ASP A 256 -48.60 -4.73 18.42
C ASP A 256 -47.19 -4.72 19.09
N ALA A 257 -46.66 -3.55 19.46
CA ALA A 257 -46.41 -3.11 20.84
C ALA A 257 -45.35 -3.86 21.70
N GLU A 258 -44.65 -3.04 22.48
CA GLU A 258 -43.84 -3.31 23.69
C GLU A 258 -42.33 -3.62 23.54
N SER A 259 -41.51 -2.57 23.70
CA SER A 259 -40.18 -2.69 24.33
C SER A 259 -40.31 -2.39 25.82
N ALA A 260 -40.08 -3.41 26.65
CA ALA A 260 -39.91 -3.28 28.10
C ALA A 260 -38.43 -3.28 28.49
N ALA A 261 -38.15 -2.64 29.62
CA ALA A 261 -36.85 -2.22 30.09
C ALA A 261 -36.15 -3.21 31.05
N ALA A 262 -34.85 -2.92 31.26
CA ALA A 262 -34.14 -2.88 32.56
C ALA A 262 -33.37 -4.11 33.09
N ALA A 263 -32.34 -3.73 33.88
CA ALA A 263 -31.43 -4.43 34.81
C ALA A 263 -30.21 -5.10 34.15
N ASP A 264 -28.97 -4.63 34.30
CA ASP A 264 -28.19 -4.28 35.51
C ASP A 264 -27.98 -5.49 36.43
N GLU A 265 -26.79 -6.09 36.38
CA GLU A 265 -26.18 -6.75 37.53
C GLU A 265 -24.65 -6.68 37.47
N VAL A 266 -24.14 -5.95 38.45
CA VAL A 266 -22.76 -5.81 38.90
C VAL A 266 -22.39 -7.05 39.71
N ILE A 267 -21.22 -7.64 39.45
CA ILE A 267 -20.52 -8.48 40.43
C ILE A 267 -19.06 -8.04 40.44
N ASP A 268 -18.74 -7.19 41.40
CA ASP A 268 -17.41 -7.13 42.02
C ASP A 268 -17.36 -8.22 43.10
N ASP A 269 -16.29 -9.00 43.16
CA ASP A 269 -15.72 -9.38 44.46
C ASP A 269 -14.20 -9.55 44.35
N ASP A 270 -13.55 -8.85 45.26
CA ASP A 270 -12.12 -8.77 45.53
C ASP A 270 -11.64 -9.97 46.37
N ALA A 271 -10.32 -10.01 46.56
CA ALA A 271 -9.55 -10.70 47.61
C ALA A 271 -8.80 -11.98 47.13
N ASP A 272 -7.48 -12.01 46.93
CA ASP A 272 -6.30 -11.66 47.77
C ASP A 272 -5.70 -12.90 48.49
N GLU A 273 -4.38 -12.85 48.70
CA GLU A 273 -3.46 -13.73 49.46
C GLU A 273 -2.62 -14.83 48.74
N ALA A 274 -1.40 -14.41 48.36
CA ALA A 274 -0.09 -14.73 48.96
C ALA A 274 0.39 -16.19 49.23
N ALA A 275 1.63 -16.49 48.74
CA ALA A 275 2.79 -17.15 49.43
C ALA A 275 3.78 -17.71 48.37
N THR A 276 4.96 -17.14 48.12
CA THR A 276 6.30 -17.27 48.76
C THR A 276 6.98 -18.65 48.78
N ALA A 277 8.25 -18.65 48.34
CA ALA A 277 9.36 -19.62 48.52
C ALA A 277 9.26 -20.93 47.69
N ASP A 278 10.32 -21.50 47.11
CA ASP A 278 11.66 -21.68 47.67
C ASP A 278 12.72 -21.92 46.57
N ALA A 279 13.98 -21.62 46.91
CA ALA A 279 15.17 -21.87 46.12
C ALA A 279 15.75 -23.26 46.46
N ALA A 280 16.41 -23.91 45.49
CA ALA A 280 17.45 -24.90 45.79
C ALA A 280 18.40 -25.11 44.62
N ASP A 281 19.68 -24.94 44.94
CA ASP A 281 20.88 -25.39 44.24
C ASP A 281 20.79 -26.84 43.72
N ASN A 282 21.52 -27.11 42.63
CA ASN A 282 22.50 -28.19 42.70
C ASN A 282 23.66 -28.00 41.70
N GLU A 283 24.87 -27.96 42.24
CA GLU A 283 26.15 -27.99 41.54
C GLU A 283 26.63 -29.44 41.22
N VAL A 284 27.65 -29.51 40.36
CA VAL A 284 28.76 -30.49 40.21
C VAL A 284 28.51 -31.89 39.60
N ALA A 285 29.14 -32.15 38.46
CA ALA A 285 30.32 -33.05 38.29
C ALA A 285 30.62 -33.22 36.77
N ASP A 286 31.73 -32.73 36.21
CA ASP A 286 33.10 -33.28 36.22
C ASP A 286 33.23 -34.64 35.52
N GLY A 287 34.12 -34.72 34.52
CA GLY A 287 34.27 -35.89 33.64
C GLY A 287 35.12 -35.64 32.40
N ASP A 288 36.40 -35.38 32.63
CA ASP A 288 37.54 -35.55 31.71
C ASP A 288 37.48 -36.88 30.94
N GLU A 289 37.68 -36.87 29.62
CA GLU A 289 38.63 -37.83 29.02
C GLU A 289 39.18 -37.32 27.68
N SER A 290 40.49 -37.23 27.68
CA SER A 290 41.39 -36.91 26.59
C SER A 290 41.65 -38.14 25.74
N VAL A 291 41.58 -38.05 24.40
CA VAL A 291 42.36 -38.94 23.52
C VAL A 291 42.93 -38.15 22.34
N GLU A 292 44.26 -38.06 22.34
CA GLU A 292 45.11 -37.63 21.24
C GLU A 292 44.96 -38.52 19.99
N SER A 293 44.97 -37.89 18.81
CA SER A 293 45.93 -38.23 17.75
C SER A 293 45.85 -37.24 16.59
N THR A 294 46.79 -36.32 16.58
CA THR A 294 47.35 -35.71 15.35
C THR A 294 48.36 -36.67 14.71
N PRO A 295 49.02 -36.37 13.56
CA PRO A 295 48.72 -35.43 12.47
C PRO A 295 48.86 -36.11 11.08
N ALA A 296 48.64 -35.36 10.00
CA ALA A 296 49.71 -34.99 9.03
C ALA A 296 49.21 -34.83 7.58
N THR A 297 49.58 -33.66 7.02
CA THR A 297 50.02 -33.41 5.63
C THR A 297 49.01 -33.57 4.49
N ALA A 298 49.10 -32.89 3.36
CA ALA A 298 49.63 -31.59 2.92
C ALA A 298 49.29 -31.55 1.41
N ASP A 299 48.96 -30.36 0.92
CA ASP A 299 49.24 -29.85 -0.42
C ASP A 299 48.63 -30.45 -1.71
N SER A 300 48.27 -29.47 -2.58
CA SER A 300 48.24 -29.49 -4.05
C SER A 300 47.10 -30.21 -4.78
N GLU A 301 46.11 -29.46 -5.28
CA GLU A 301 46.00 -29.00 -6.68
C GLU A 301 44.88 -27.95 -6.83
#